data_AF-A0A8H5HQK1-F1
#
_entry.id   AF-A0A8H5HQK1-F1
#
_cell.length_a   1.000
_cell.length_b   1.000
_cell.length_c   1.000
_cell.angle_alpha   90.00
_cell.angle_beta   90.00
_cell.angle_gamma   90.00
#
_symmetry.space_group_name_H-M   'P 1'
#
loop_
_entity.id
_entity.type
_entity.pdbx_description
1 polymer ?
#
loop_
_entity_poly.entity_id
_entity_poly.type
_entity_poly.pdbx_seq_one_letter_code
_entity_poly.pdbx_strand_id
1 'polypeptide(L)'
;MILPGPRDNSSYYYRMTDSEAEIVAELLGSLSNQNSDDDPQPNVLCPETSVPRTANSSRNRFGKNQHLAPHIGDEHIHQILLEYHRRNITNKNTISKLLKADHSITLSAASVTHHKAHWGISASKVTTKHMPELEKRQAVFDEMENDPNGQRGPHVIKERIALNQGIHLTRKYVTTIMRSQEPDGFQAREPTAKKIKRGVLVCLGPHHEWSGDGHDKLSAIGFPIWGIRDVWSGKWLGLWVVPNNWLKIVIAYLFLLLVHKLGGIPVQMTTDCGSELVMVYGFANALRETFASDLAVDILPAHRFLQSIHNITIERGWLRLRLDRGDNVKIFWDAGSNIYNESNETHSDLAKWLWSTLIQAELDSVQDAFNNHRVRKDRVKFLPSGVSPNVAFSLYEHYAADNGLLPVDCSLIEKLMEDLGEEELIRFVSKEYEQKAKDVFRKIGSPKLTMKNVWNIFQDMLPHM
;
A
#
# COMPACT_ATOMS: atom_id res chain seq x y z
N MET A 1 31.64 -21.34 18.53
CA MET A 1 30.85 -21.35 17.28
C MET A 1 29.42 -21.04 17.71
N ILE A 2 28.92 -19.88 17.33
CA ILE A 2 27.76 -19.23 17.97
C ILE A 2 26.78 -18.81 16.88
N LEU A 3 25.49 -19.03 17.11
CA LEU A 3 24.43 -18.58 16.21
C LEU A 3 24.27 -17.05 16.34
N PRO A 4 24.11 -16.29 15.24
CA PRO A 4 23.72 -14.90 15.32
C PRO A 4 22.40 -14.78 16.08
N GLY A 5 22.31 -13.76 16.94
CA GLY A 5 21.14 -13.51 17.78
C GLY A 5 19.88 -13.16 16.98
N PRO A 6 18.71 -13.11 17.63
CA PRO A 6 17.49 -12.64 16.99
C PRO A 6 17.71 -11.22 16.45
N ARG A 7 17.48 -11.02 15.15
CA ARG A 7 17.58 -9.69 14.53
C ARG A 7 16.58 -8.76 15.20
N ASP A 8 17.09 -7.70 15.80
CA ASP A 8 16.25 -6.65 16.35
C ASP A 8 15.41 -6.02 15.24
N ASN A 9 14.14 -5.78 15.53
CA ASN A 9 13.11 -5.45 14.53
C ASN A 9 12.87 -3.92 14.46
N SER A 10 13.90 -3.15 14.79
CA SER A 10 13.88 -1.70 15.00
C SER A 10 14.07 -0.86 13.74
N SER A 11 14.40 -1.48 12.60
CA SER A 11 14.75 -0.79 11.35
C SER A 11 13.56 -0.63 10.38
N TYR A 12 12.48 0.03 10.82
CA TYR A 12 11.46 0.62 9.92
C TYR A 12 11.62 2.15 9.77
N TYR A 13 12.83 2.66 10.06
CA TYR A 13 13.23 4.01 9.69
C TYR A 13 13.71 4.03 8.23
N TYR A 14 13.06 4.84 7.40
CA TYR A 14 13.64 5.28 6.13
C TYR A 14 14.90 6.09 6.44
N ARG A 15 16.08 5.54 6.13
CA ARG A 15 17.29 6.36 6.07
C ARG A 15 17.19 7.24 4.84
N MET A 16 17.10 8.54 5.08
CA MET A 16 17.42 9.61 4.13
C MET A 16 18.64 9.20 3.29
N THR A 17 18.56 9.30 1.96
CA THR A 17 19.75 9.07 1.13
C THR A 17 20.73 10.22 1.32
N ASP A 18 22.04 9.98 1.13
CA ASP A 18 23.05 11.00 1.43
C ASP A 18 22.79 12.34 0.68
N SER A 19 22.31 12.30 -0.55
CA SER A 19 21.93 13.50 -1.32
C SER A 19 20.62 14.18 -0.88
N GLU A 20 19.70 13.46 -0.22
CA GLU A 20 18.46 14.04 0.33
C GLU A 20 18.70 14.58 1.75
N ALA A 21 19.58 13.91 2.50
CA ALA A 21 20.18 14.47 3.70
C ALA A 21 20.95 15.73 3.35
N GLU A 22 21.81 15.72 2.33
CA GLU A 22 22.53 16.90 1.84
C GLU A 22 21.58 18.03 1.43
N ILE A 23 20.55 17.85 0.58
CA ILE A 23 19.64 18.96 0.25
C ILE A 23 19.00 19.58 1.51
N VAL A 24 18.63 18.76 2.51
CA VAL A 24 18.02 19.25 3.75
C VAL A 24 19.06 19.76 4.76
N ALA A 25 20.32 19.32 4.72
CA ALA A 25 21.42 19.64 5.65
C ALA A 25 22.46 20.62 5.07
N GLU A 26 22.38 20.94 3.78
CA GLU A 26 22.93 22.12 3.13
C GLU A 26 22.00 23.32 3.42
N LEU A 27 20.70 23.05 3.60
CA LEU A 27 19.73 23.99 4.18
C LEU A 27 19.74 24.05 5.72
N LEU A 28 20.04 22.96 6.45
CA LEU A 28 19.93 22.88 7.93
C LEU A 28 21.18 22.43 8.71
N GLY A 29 22.36 22.32 8.07
CA GLY A 29 23.65 22.18 8.75
C GLY A 29 24.36 20.83 8.58
N SER A 30 25.66 20.93 8.30
CA SER A 30 26.62 19.84 8.30
C SER A 30 26.72 19.10 9.65
N LEU A 31 26.75 17.76 9.62
CA LEU A 31 27.43 16.81 10.54
C LEU A 31 27.08 15.36 10.14
N SER A 32 27.88 14.34 10.50
CA SER A 32 27.93 13.09 9.71
C SER A 32 28.26 11.77 10.45
N ASN A 33 27.83 10.64 9.85
CA ASN A 33 28.48 9.29 9.82
C ASN A 33 28.61 8.48 11.16
N GLN A 34 28.74 7.12 11.22
CA GLN A 34 28.71 6.00 10.24
C GLN A 34 28.62 4.60 10.94
N ASN A 35 28.19 3.54 10.20
CA ASN A 35 28.67 2.12 10.20
C ASN A 35 28.67 1.28 11.53
N SER A 36 28.88 -0.06 11.65
CA SER A 36 28.96 -1.35 10.85
C SER A 36 29.23 -2.48 11.92
N ASP A 37 29.13 -3.82 11.84
CA ASP A 37 28.70 -4.92 10.95
C ASP A 37 29.02 -6.30 11.67
N ASP A 38 28.72 -7.46 11.03
CA ASP A 38 29.37 -8.81 11.15
C ASP A 38 29.07 -9.90 12.26
N ASP A 39 29.43 -11.17 11.94
CA ASP A 39 28.97 -12.50 12.51
C ASP A 39 30.19 -13.42 12.97
N PRO A 40 30.47 -14.73 12.67
CA PRO A 40 29.70 -15.93 12.23
C PRO A 40 30.00 -17.34 12.88
N GLN A 41 28.94 -18.15 13.06
CA GLN A 41 28.87 -19.63 12.82
C GLN A 41 29.81 -20.63 13.59
N PRO A 42 29.93 -21.95 13.20
CA PRO A 42 28.90 -22.96 12.84
C PRO A 42 28.55 -23.96 14.01
N ASN A 43 28.72 -25.31 14.14
CA ASN A 43 29.07 -26.54 13.35
C ASN A 43 28.76 -27.81 14.28
N VAL A 44 28.86 -29.14 14.06
CA VAL A 44 29.35 -30.10 13.01
C VAL A 44 28.89 -31.60 13.27
N LEU A 45 28.79 -32.45 12.21
CA LEU A 45 28.90 -33.96 12.13
C LEU A 45 27.84 -34.99 12.67
N CYS A 46 27.99 -36.27 12.23
CA CYS A 46 26.98 -37.37 12.01
C CYS A 46 27.25 -38.67 12.87
N PRO A 47 26.90 -39.98 12.57
CA PRO A 47 26.18 -40.65 11.44
C PRO A 47 25.28 -41.94 11.68
N GLU A 48 24.68 -42.46 10.58
CA GLU A 48 24.57 -43.89 10.10
C GLU A 48 23.51 -45.00 10.50
N THR A 49 22.88 -45.59 9.43
CA THR A 49 22.37 -47.00 9.22
C THR A 49 21.11 -47.55 9.97
N SER A 50 20.32 -48.58 9.53
CA SER A 50 20.22 -49.47 8.33
C SER A 50 18.74 -49.98 8.07
N VAL A 51 18.52 -51.02 7.22
CA VAL A 51 17.26 -51.53 6.57
C VAL A 51 17.39 -53.06 6.25
N PRO A 52 16.42 -53.90 5.71
CA PRO A 52 15.22 -53.65 4.83
C PRO A 52 13.98 -54.64 4.93
N ARG A 53 13.09 -54.67 3.89
CA ARG A 53 12.15 -55.75 3.42
C ARG A 53 10.77 -55.95 4.15
N THR A 54 9.68 -56.52 3.56
CA THR A 54 9.44 -57.22 2.25
C THR A 54 8.00 -57.05 1.68
N ALA A 55 7.81 -57.54 0.42
CA ALA A 55 6.62 -57.66 -0.45
C ALA A 55 5.32 -58.29 0.17
N ASN A 56 4.15 -58.46 -0.51
CA ASN A 56 3.93 -58.86 -1.92
C ASN A 56 2.45 -58.82 -2.41
N SER A 57 2.27 -59.09 -3.72
CA SER A 57 1.10 -59.67 -4.42
C SER A 57 -0.07 -58.77 -4.84
N SER A 58 -0.34 -58.83 -6.16
CA SER A 58 -1.60 -58.41 -6.80
C SER A 58 -2.19 -59.58 -7.58
N ARG A 59 -3.50 -59.56 -7.84
CA ARG A 59 -4.16 -60.40 -8.86
C ARG A 59 -5.34 -59.66 -9.49
N ASN A 60 -5.35 -59.55 -10.81
CA ASN A 60 -6.58 -59.54 -11.60
C ASN A 60 -6.36 -60.38 -12.87
N ARG A 61 -7.43 -60.99 -13.39
CA ARG A 61 -7.40 -61.87 -14.57
C ARG A 61 -8.28 -61.28 -15.68
N PHE A 62 -8.04 -61.71 -16.92
CA PHE A 62 -8.86 -61.43 -18.11
C PHE A 62 -8.87 -59.95 -18.56
N GLY A 63 -7.83 -59.56 -19.28
CA GLY A 63 -7.81 -58.28 -20.01
C GLY A 63 -8.51 -58.38 -21.38
N LYS A 64 -9.26 -57.34 -21.75
CA LYS A 64 -9.58 -56.96 -23.13
C LYS A 64 -9.59 -55.44 -23.23
N ASN A 65 -8.81 -54.88 -24.16
CA ASN A 65 -8.94 -53.50 -24.66
C ASN A 65 -8.19 -53.42 -26.00
N GLN A 66 -8.89 -53.34 -27.12
CA GLN A 66 -8.30 -53.30 -28.47
C GLN A 66 -8.05 -51.87 -28.95
N HIS A 67 -7.28 -51.14 -28.16
CA HIS A 67 -6.51 -49.99 -28.63
C HIS A 67 -5.05 -50.27 -28.28
N LEU A 68 -4.11 -49.76 -29.09
CA LEU A 68 -2.71 -49.58 -28.66
C LEU A 68 -2.63 -48.42 -27.66
N ALA A 69 -3.35 -48.59 -26.54
CA ALA A 69 -3.11 -47.82 -25.34
C ALA A 69 -1.68 -48.15 -24.88
N PRO A 70 -0.83 -47.14 -24.62
CA PRO A 70 0.53 -47.35 -24.14
C PRO A 70 0.61 -48.35 -22.98
N HIS A 71 1.62 -49.21 -23.00
CA HIS A 71 1.71 -50.33 -22.06
C HIS A 71 1.92 -49.83 -20.62
N ILE A 72 1.40 -50.57 -19.64
CA ILE A 72 1.66 -50.28 -18.23
C ILE A 72 3.14 -50.56 -17.94
N GLY A 73 3.91 -49.52 -17.63
CA GLY A 73 5.38 -49.56 -17.61
C GLY A 73 6.04 -48.79 -18.75
N ASP A 74 5.29 -48.07 -19.58
CA ASP A 74 5.82 -47.04 -20.48
C ASP A 74 6.54 -45.93 -19.69
N GLU A 75 7.83 -45.77 -19.94
CA GLU A 75 8.74 -44.84 -19.26
C GLU A 75 8.54 -43.38 -19.71
N HIS A 76 8.19 -43.14 -20.99
CA HIS A 76 7.90 -41.79 -21.47
C HIS A 76 6.66 -41.23 -20.74
N ILE A 77 5.66 -42.08 -20.53
CA ILE A 77 4.46 -41.76 -19.76
C ILE A 77 4.74 -41.73 -18.25
N HIS A 78 5.73 -42.48 -17.75
CA HIS A 78 6.18 -42.33 -16.37
C HIS A 78 6.66 -40.89 -16.11
N GLN A 79 7.56 -40.38 -16.96
CA GLN A 79 8.13 -39.04 -16.83
C GLN A 79 7.06 -37.94 -16.93
N ILE A 80 6.15 -38.01 -17.92
CA ILE A 80 5.04 -37.05 -18.05
C ILE A 80 4.11 -37.09 -16.82
N LEU A 81 3.80 -38.28 -16.29
CA LEU A 81 2.98 -38.40 -15.08
C LEU A 81 3.70 -37.88 -13.83
N LEU A 82 5.03 -37.97 -13.74
CA LEU A 82 5.84 -37.36 -12.68
C LEU A 82 5.86 -35.82 -12.80
N GLU A 83 6.00 -35.29 -14.01
CA GLU A 83 5.99 -33.84 -14.28
C GLU A 83 4.65 -33.21 -13.86
N TYR A 84 3.53 -33.81 -14.29
CA TYR A 84 2.20 -33.41 -13.84
C TYR A 84 2.01 -33.60 -12.32
N HIS A 85 2.56 -34.67 -11.72
CA HIS A 85 2.49 -34.88 -10.27
C HIS A 85 3.21 -33.78 -9.50
N ARG A 86 4.41 -33.37 -9.96
CA ARG A 86 5.18 -32.26 -9.39
C ARG A 86 4.42 -30.93 -9.48
N ARG A 87 3.78 -30.66 -10.62
CA ARG A 87 2.88 -29.49 -10.81
C ARG A 87 1.54 -29.57 -10.02
N ASN A 88 1.40 -30.47 -9.05
CA ASN A 88 0.17 -30.77 -8.29
C ASN A 88 -1.04 -31.25 -9.13
N ILE A 89 -0.88 -31.48 -10.44
CA ILE A 89 -1.93 -31.93 -11.35
C ILE A 89 -2.21 -33.42 -11.10
N THR A 90 -3.09 -33.69 -10.14
CA THR A 90 -3.33 -35.04 -9.59
C THR A 90 -4.63 -35.70 -10.06
N ASN A 91 -5.57 -34.94 -10.61
CA ASN A 91 -6.89 -35.40 -11.04
C ASN A 91 -6.81 -36.21 -12.35
N LYS A 92 -7.22 -37.48 -12.30
CA LYS A 92 -7.19 -38.42 -13.44
C LYS A 92 -7.93 -37.92 -14.70
N ASN A 93 -9.00 -37.14 -14.55
CA ASN A 93 -9.76 -36.59 -15.67
C ASN A 93 -9.04 -35.40 -16.32
N THR A 94 -8.36 -34.58 -15.51
CA THR A 94 -7.53 -33.46 -16.00
C THR A 94 -6.28 -33.99 -16.70
N ILE A 95 -5.57 -34.93 -16.08
CA ILE A 95 -4.39 -35.60 -16.67
C ILE A 95 -4.76 -36.27 -18.01
N SER A 96 -5.89 -36.98 -18.08
CA SER A 96 -6.38 -37.61 -19.33
C SER A 96 -6.64 -36.60 -20.47
N LYS A 97 -7.05 -35.36 -20.14
CA LYS A 97 -7.19 -34.28 -21.14
C LYS A 97 -5.83 -33.69 -21.55
N LEU A 98 -4.96 -33.42 -20.58
CA LEU A 98 -3.64 -32.82 -20.81
C LEU A 98 -2.72 -33.75 -21.62
N LEU A 99 -2.68 -35.06 -21.30
CA LEU A 99 -1.97 -36.06 -22.10
C LEU A 99 -2.36 -36.02 -23.59
N LYS A 100 -3.65 -35.81 -23.89
CA LYS A 100 -4.15 -35.69 -25.26
C LYS A 100 -3.83 -34.33 -25.91
N ALA A 101 -3.82 -33.24 -25.14
CA ALA A 101 -3.57 -31.89 -25.65
C ALA A 101 -2.07 -31.61 -25.85
N ASP A 102 -1.27 -31.89 -24.83
CA ASP A 102 0.14 -31.49 -24.73
C ASP A 102 1.08 -32.52 -25.41
N HIS A 103 0.69 -33.81 -25.39
CA HIS A 103 1.53 -34.92 -25.86
C HIS A 103 0.86 -35.81 -26.93
N SER A 104 -0.37 -35.50 -27.35
CA SER A 104 -1.19 -36.35 -28.25
C SER A 104 -1.50 -37.78 -27.75
N ILE A 105 -1.22 -38.08 -26.49
CA ILE A 105 -1.39 -39.40 -25.86
C ILE A 105 -2.85 -39.60 -25.42
N THR A 106 -3.57 -40.52 -26.07
CA THR A 106 -4.95 -40.85 -25.69
C THR A 106 -4.99 -41.94 -24.62
N LEU A 107 -5.00 -41.54 -23.34
CA LEU A 107 -5.23 -42.43 -22.19
C LEU A 107 -6.55 -42.09 -21.49
N SER A 108 -7.34 -43.12 -21.15
CA SER A 108 -8.55 -42.95 -20.34
C SER A 108 -8.21 -42.60 -18.88
N ALA A 109 -9.14 -41.96 -18.17
CA ALA A 109 -8.98 -41.68 -16.74
C ALA A 109 -8.80 -42.97 -15.88
N ALA A 110 -9.33 -44.11 -16.33
CA ALA A 110 -9.04 -45.41 -15.71
C ALA A 110 -7.59 -45.84 -15.98
N SER A 111 -7.14 -45.77 -17.23
CA SER A 111 -5.75 -46.07 -17.63
C SER A 111 -4.73 -45.20 -16.87
N VAL A 112 -4.97 -43.89 -16.77
CA VAL A 112 -4.16 -42.98 -15.94
C VAL A 112 -4.09 -43.43 -14.49
N THR A 113 -5.18 -43.98 -13.93
CA THR A 113 -5.18 -44.53 -12.57
C THR A 113 -4.31 -45.79 -12.47
N HIS A 114 -4.32 -46.66 -13.48
CA HIS A 114 -3.47 -47.86 -13.52
C HIS A 114 -1.98 -47.55 -13.69
N HIS A 115 -1.59 -46.62 -14.58
CA HIS A 115 -0.18 -46.20 -14.73
C HIS A 115 0.34 -45.55 -13.45
N LYS A 116 -0.46 -44.68 -12.82
CA LYS A 116 -0.10 -44.08 -11.51
C LYS A 116 0.04 -45.14 -10.42
N ALA A 117 -0.82 -46.16 -10.38
CA ALA A 117 -0.72 -47.24 -9.39
C ALA A 117 0.51 -48.13 -9.61
N HIS A 118 0.88 -48.42 -10.87
CA HIS A 118 2.08 -49.18 -11.21
C HIS A 118 3.36 -48.45 -10.76
N TRP A 119 3.44 -47.14 -11.03
CA TRP A 119 4.56 -46.27 -10.66
C TRP A 119 4.47 -45.66 -9.25
N GLY A 120 3.57 -46.14 -8.39
CA GLY A 120 3.43 -45.68 -7.00
C GLY A 120 2.94 -44.24 -6.78
N ILE A 121 2.59 -43.50 -7.85
CA ILE A 121 2.24 -42.07 -7.89
C ILE A 121 0.94 -41.80 -7.11
N SER A 122 1.10 -41.60 -5.81
CA SER A 122 0.03 -41.66 -4.81
C SER A 122 -0.62 -40.32 -4.51
N ALA A 123 -1.89 -40.33 -4.11
CA ALA A 123 -2.59 -39.14 -3.64
C ALA A 123 -2.19 -38.81 -2.20
N SER A 124 -2.19 -37.51 -1.84
CA SER A 124 -1.54 -37.03 -0.60
C SER A 124 -1.98 -37.70 0.71
N LYS A 125 -3.24 -38.13 0.82
CA LYS A 125 -3.74 -38.91 1.97
C LYS A 125 -3.06 -40.28 2.11
N VAL A 126 -2.72 -40.93 1.00
CA VAL A 126 -2.05 -42.24 0.97
C VAL A 126 -0.59 -42.07 1.31
N THR A 127 0.11 -41.16 0.63
CA THR A 127 1.52 -40.83 0.87
C THR A 127 1.75 -40.45 2.33
N THR A 128 0.95 -39.52 2.89
CA THR A 128 1.07 -39.11 4.30
C THR A 128 0.81 -40.25 5.29
N LYS A 129 0.00 -41.25 4.93
CA LYS A 129 -0.29 -42.40 5.80
C LYS A 129 0.81 -43.47 5.75
N HIS A 130 1.39 -43.73 4.57
CA HIS A 130 2.23 -44.90 4.32
C HIS A 130 3.73 -44.62 4.19
N MET A 131 4.14 -43.38 3.93
CA MET A 131 5.54 -42.96 4.03
C MET A 131 6.03 -43.04 5.49
N PRO A 132 7.32 -43.30 5.76
CA PRO A 132 7.91 -43.15 7.09
C PRO A 132 7.75 -41.74 7.66
N GLU A 133 7.59 -41.64 8.97
CA GLU A 133 7.32 -40.36 9.65
C GLU A 133 8.51 -39.39 9.57
N LEU A 134 9.73 -39.92 9.61
CA LEU A 134 10.96 -39.15 9.44
C LEU A 134 11.04 -38.49 8.06
N GLU A 135 10.78 -39.25 6.99
CA GLU A 135 10.83 -38.75 5.60
C GLU A 135 9.82 -37.63 5.35
N LYS A 136 8.56 -37.78 5.80
CA LYS A 136 7.54 -36.72 5.69
C LYS A 136 7.93 -35.45 6.44
N ARG A 137 8.59 -35.61 7.60
CA ARG A 137 8.96 -34.50 8.46
C ARG A 137 10.14 -33.74 7.89
N GLN A 138 11.16 -34.47 7.42
CA GLN A 138 12.30 -33.93 6.70
C GLN A 138 11.83 -33.15 5.47
N ALA A 139 10.98 -33.76 4.63
CA ALA A 139 10.38 -33.11 3.46
C ALA A 139 9.70 -31.76 3.77
N VAL A 140 9.09 -31.59 4.96
CA VAL A 140 8.53 -30.29 5.40
C VAL A 140 9.64 -29.34 5.85
N PHE A 141 10.61 -29.82 6.62
CA PHE A 141 11.73 -29.01 7.11
C PHE A 141 12.63 -28.49 5.96
N ASP A 142 12.93 -29.30 4.94
CA ASP A 142 13.74 -28.88 3.79
C ASP A 142 13.12 -27.65 3.07
N GLU A 143 11.79 -27.60 2.93
CA GLU A 143 11.10 -26.46 2.30
C GLU A 143 10.86 -25.26 3.24
N MET A 144 10.96 -25.46 4.56
CA MET A 144 11.00 -24.39 5.57
C MET A 144 12.39 -23.76 5.65
N GLU A 145 13.45 -24.55 5.59
CA GLU A 145 14.85 -24.08 5.51
C GLU A 145 15.08 -23.25 4.24
N ASN A 146 14.45 -23.66 3.13
CA ASN A 146 14.36 -22.86 1.91
C ASN A 146 13.52 -21.57 2.05
N ASP A 147 12.91 -21.28 3.21
CA ASP A 147 12.09 -20.09 3.51
C ASP A 147 12.49 -19.40 4.84
N PRO A 148 13.73 -18.90 4.98
CA PRO A 148 14.29 -18.47 6.28
C PRO A 148 13.56 -17.29 6.96
N ASN A 149 12.64 -16.62 6.25
CA ASN A 149 11.79 -15.56 6.80
C ASN A 149 10.39 -16.06 7.24
N GLY A 150 10.10 -17.37 7.15
CA GLY A 150 8.83 -17.98 7.60
C GLY A 150 7.58 -17.42 6.90
N GLN A 151 7.67 -16.96 5.65
CA GLN A 151 6.59 -16.24 4.98
C GLN A 151 5.57 -17.17 4.32
N ARG A 152 6.01 -18.34 3.80
CA ARG A 152 5.20 -19.28 3.02
C ARG A 152 4.19 -20.01 3.89
N GLY A 153 2.90 -19.79 3.62
CA GLY A 153 1.83 -20.51 4.31
C GLY A 153 1.87 -22.04 4.00
N PRO A 154 1.20 -22.89 4.82
CA PRO A 154 1.21 -24.35 4.64
C PRO A 154 0.60 -24.89 3.35
N HIS A 155 0.03 -24.01 2.51
CA HIS A 155 -0.35 -24.32 1.14
C HIS A 155 0.88 -24.29 0.23
N VAL A 156 1.63 -23.19 0.26
CA VAL A 156 2.83 -22.94 -0.55
C VAL A 156 3.95 -23.92 -0.20
N ILE A 157 4.19 -24.19 1.08
CA ILE A 157 5.16 -25.23 1.49
C ILE A 157 4.77 -26.58 0.90
N LYS A 158 3.52 -27.03 1.08
CA LYS A 158 3.00 -28.28 0.48
C LYS A 158 3.14 -28.31 -1.05
N GLU A 159 2.99 -27.18 -1.72
CA GLU A 159 3.13 -27.08 -3.18
C GLU A 159 4.58 -27.20 -3.63
N ARG A 160 5.53 -26.63 -2.88
CA ARG A 160 6.98 -26.76 -3.17
C ARG A 160 7.52 -28.15 -2.87
N ILE A 161 7.10 -28.81 -1.78
CA ILE A 161 7.42 -30.22 -1.51
C ILE A 161 6.99 -31.11 -2.70
N ALA A 162 5.79 -30.87 -3.23
CA ALA A 162 5.32 -31.56 -4.41
C ALA A 162 6.15 -31.21 -5.66
N LEU A 163 6.47 -29.94 -5.90
CA LEU A 163 7.23 -29.50 -7.08
C LEU A 163 8.67 -30.04 -7.09
N ASN A 164 9.40 -29.84 -6.01
CA ASN A 164 10.84 -30.07 -5.91
C ASN A 164 11.15 -31.54 -5.61
N GLN A 165 10.44 -32.14 -4.66
CA GLN A 165 10.69 -33.50 -4.19
C GLN A 165 9.75 -34.54 -4.84
N GLY A 166 8.66 -34.11 -5.48
CA GLY A 166 7.60 -35.00 -5.98
C GLY A 166 6.66 -35.53 -4.88
N ILE A 167 6.87 -35.15 -3.61
CA ILE A 167 6.20 -35.75 -2.46
C ILE A 167 4.88 -35.02 -2.18
N HIS A 168 3.79 -35.78 -2.07
CA HIS A 168 2.45 -35.24 -1.82
C HIS A 168 2.03 -35.42 -0.36
N LEU A 169 2.20 -34.38 0.46
CA LEU A 169 1.74 -34.39 1.86
C LEU A 169 0.35 -33.75 2.02
N THR A 170 -0.41 -34.16 3.05
CA THR A 170 -1.69 -33.50 3.36
C THR A 170 -1.46 -32.15 4.02
N ARG A 171 -2.28 -31.14 3.68
CA ARG A 171 -2.22 -29.82 4.32
C ARG A 171 -2.28 -29.90 5.85
N LYS A 172 -3.09 -30.81 6.42
CA LYS A 172 -3.17 -31.01 7.89
C LYS A 172 -1.80 -31.39 8.45
N TYR A 173 -1.12 -32.37 7.85
CA TYR A 173 0.20 -32.82 8.29
C TYR A 173 1.23 -31.70 8.23
N VAL A 174 1.37 -31.06 7.06
CA VAL A 174 2.29 -29.93 6.85
C VAL A 174 2.02 -28.80 7.86
N THR A 175 0.73 -28.46 8.08
CA THR A 175 0.34 -27.47 9.09
C THR A 175 0.73 -27.87 10.51
N THR A 176 0.60 -29.15 10.89
CA THR A 176 1.01 -29.64 12.22
C THR A 176 2.52 -29.55 12.41
N ILE A 177 3.32 -30.01 11.44
CA ILE A 177 4.78 -29.97 11.53
C ILE A 177 5.29 -28.53 11.58
N MET A 178 4.84 -27.67 10.67
CA MET A 178 5.21 -26.26 10.68
C MET A 178 4.80 -25.57 12.00
N ARG A 179 3.61 -25.84 12.56
CA ARG A 179 3.19 -25.30 13.88
C ARG A 179 4.02 -25.80 15.05
N SER A 180 4.63 -26.99 14.94
CA SER A 180 5.52 -27.54 15.98
C SER A 180 6.94 -26.96 15.94
N GLN A 181 7.31 -26.29 14.84
CA GLN A 181 8.66 -25.77 14.59
C GLN A 181 8.69 -24.23 14.59
N GLU A 182 7.67 -23.58 14.00
CA GLU A 182 7.49 -22.13 13.94
C GLU A 182 6.12 -21.72 14.51
N PRO A 183 5.87 -21.85 15.84
CA PRO A 183 4.62 -21.39 16.42
C PRO A 183 4.39 -19.88 16.13
N ASP A 184 5.45 -19.07 16.23
CA ASP A 184 5.38 -17.61 16.07
C ASP A 184 5.17 -17.20 14.62
N GLY A 185 5.72 -17.98 13.68
CA GLY A 185 5.40 -17.85 12.26
C GLY A 185 3.90 -17.98 12.01
N PHE A 186 3.19 -18.88 12.72
CA PHE A 186 1.73 -18.93 12.64
C PHE A 186 1.06 -17.78 13.36
N GLN A 187 1.55 -17.36 14.54
CA GLN A 187 0.98 -16.22 15.27
C GLN A 187 0.98 -14.95 14.40
N ALA A 188 2.08 -14.64 13.71
CA ALA A 188 2.18 -13.52 12.76
C ALA A 188 1.23 -13.63 11.53
N ARG A 189 0.70 -14.83 11.27
CA ARG A 189 -0.18 -15.16 10.13
C ARG A 189 -1.64 -15.46 10.53
N GLU A 190 -1.99 -15.46 11.83
CA GLU A 190 -3.38 -15.65 12.27
C GLU A 190 -4.27 -14.45 11.85
N PRO A 191 -5.49 -14.66 11.32
CA PRO A 191 -6.35 -13.58 10.85
C PRO A 191 -6.73 -12.54 11.92
N THR A 192 -6.64 -12.91 13.19
CA THR A 192 -6.85 -12.00 14.34
C THR A 192 -5.59 -11.33 14.85
N ALA A 193 -4.38 -11.81 14.53
CA ALA A 193 -3.14 -11.11 14.88
C ALA A 193 -3.00 -9.79 14.10
N LYS A 194 -3.49 -9.75 12.86
CA LYS A 194 -3.61 -8.53 12.06
C LYS A 194 -4.87 -7.69 12.35
N LYS A 195 -5.64 -8.00 13.42
CA LYS A 195 -6.58 -7.00 13.99
C LYS A 195 -5.79 -5.97 14.77
N ILE A 196 -5.29 -4.98 14.06
CA ILE A 196 -4.76 -3.74 14.63
C ILE A 196 -5.79 -3.21 15.64
N LYS A 197 -5.41 -3.22 16.93
CA LYS A 197 -6.14 -2.50 17.97
C LYS A 197 -5.96 -1.02 17.66
N ARG A 198 -6.92 -0.45 16.94
CA ARG A 198 -6.97 0.99 16.65
C ARG A 198 -6.91 1.72 17.98
N GLY A 199 -5.83 2.48 18.19
CA GLY A 199 -5.65 3.27 19.41
C GLY A 199 -6.80 4.24 19.60
N VAL A 200 -7.05 4.62 20.84
CA VAL A 200 -7.87 5.80 21.11
C VAL A 200 -7.04 7.00 20.63
N LEU A 201 -7.56 7.75 19.67
CA LEU A 201 -6.95 9.04 19.30
C LEU A 201 -7.14 9.99 20.49
N VAL A 202 -6.03 10.39 21.08
CA VAL A 202 -5.97 11.36 22.19
C VAL A 202 -5.24 12.59 21.67
N CYS A 203 -5.93 13.72 21.66
CA CYS A 203 -5.39 15.03 21.35
C CYS A 203 -5.99 16.01 22.36
N LEU A 204 -5.22 17.01 22.78
CA LEU A 204 -5.64 17.95 23.83
C LEU A 204 -6.65 18.99 23.31
N GLY A 205 -6.53 19.41 22.04
CA GLY A 205 -7.44 20.36 21.41
C GLY A 205 -7.12 20.59 19.93
N PRO A 206 -7.70 21.63 19.30
CA PRO A 206 -7.38 21.97 17.92
C PRO A 206 -5.88 22.33 17.78
N HIS A 207 -5.32 22.05 16.61
CA HIS A 207 -3.89 22.22 16.28
C HIS A 207 -2.88 21.39 17.10
N HIS A 208 -3.33 20.59 18.07
CA HIS A 208 -2.46 19.63 18.76
C HIS A 208 -1.88 18.56 17.83
N GLU A 209 -2.66 18.06 16.87
CA GLU A 209 -2.18 17.14 15.84
C GLU A 209 -2.84 17.46 14.48
N TRP A 210 -2.03 17.67 13.44
CA TRP A 210 -2.47 17.75 12.05
C TRP A 210 -2.13 16.44 11.32
N SER A 211 -3.10 15.89 10.59
CA SER A 211 -3.00 14.65 9.81
C SER A 211 -3.05 15.01 8.32
N GLY A 212 -1.93 14.77 7.60
CA GLY A 212 -1.74 15.05 6.18
C GLY A 212 -1.51 13.79 5.35
N ASP A 213 -1.99 13.80 4.10
CA ASP A 213 -2.00 12.63 3.20
C ASP A 213 -2.42 13.05 1.76
N GLY A 214 -2.22 12.15 0.80
CA GLY A 214 -2.57 12.32 -0.61
C GLY A 214 -3.67 11.35 -1.07
N HIS A 215 -4.34 11.66 -2.18
CA HIS A 215 -5.46 10.85 -2.67
C HIS A 215 -5.43 10.65 -4.19
N ASP A 216 -4.81 9.54 -4.63
CA ASP A 216 -4.53 9.25 -6.04
C ASP A 216 -5.73 8.94 -6.94
N LYS A 217 -6.97 9.09 -6.45
CA LYS A 217 -8.19 8.75 -7.20
C LYS A 217 -8.30 9.51 -8.54
N LEU A 218 -7.71 10.69 -8.63
CA LEU A 218 -7.68 11.55 -9.82
C LEU A 218 -6.29 11.69 -10.46
N SER A 219 -5.24 11.05 -9.93
CA SER A 219 -3.91 11.02 -10.55
C SER A 219 -3.94 10.40 -11.94
N ALA A 220 -4.84 9.43 -12.16
CA ALA A 220 -5.10 8.80 -13.46
C ALA A 220 -5.71 9.74 -14.53
N ILE A 221 -6.02 11.00 -14.19
CA ILE A 221 -6.40 12.06 -15.13
C ILE A 221 -5.54 13.33 -14.95
N GLY A 222 -4.41 13.24 -14.23
CA GLY A 222 -3.49 14.36 -14.03
C GLY A 222 -3.87 15.37 -12.93
N PHE A 223 -4.84 15.05 -12.07
CA PHE A 223 -5.31 15.95 -11.00
C PHE A 223 -5.24 15.34 -9.59
N PRO A 224 -4.07 14.88 -9.11
CA PRO A 224 -3.93 14.39 -7.74
C PRO A 224 -4.40 15.42 -6.70
N ILE A 225 -4.86 14.93 -5.55
CA ILE A 225 -5.34 15.75 -4.43
C ILE A 225 -4.42 15.55 -3.23
N TRP A 226 -4.04 16.63 -2.56
CA TRP A 226 -3.40 16.63 -1.25
C TRP A 226 -4.31 17.29 -0.20
N GLY A 227 -4.20 16.91 1.08
CA GLY A 227 -5.01 17.53 2.13
C GLY A 227 -4.42 17.43 3.53
N ILE A 228 -4.88 18.30 4.42
CA ILE A 228 -4.47 18.35 5.83
C ILE A 228 -5.71 18.54 6.72
N ARG A 229 -5.81 17.76 7.80
CA ARG A 229 -6.92 17.77 8.77
C ARG A 229 -6.44 17.98 10.19
N ASP A 230 -7.19 18.77 10.96
CA ASP A 230 -7.10 18.78 12.41
C ASP A 230 -7.66 17.47 12.98
N VAL A 231 -6.86 16.75 13.77
CA VAL A 231 -7.23 15.42 14.28
C VAL A 231 -8.30 15.47 15.35
N TRP A 232 -8.27 16.51 16.19
CA TRP A 232 -9.17 16.63 17.34
C TRP A 232 -10.62 16.91 16.91
N SER A 233 -10.85 17.97 16.14
CA SER A 233 -12.16 18.36 15.60
C SER A 233 -12.57 17.56 14.36
N GLY A 234 -11.61 17.04 13.60
CA GLY A 234 -11.84 16.47 12.27
C GLY A 234 -12.04 17.53 11.18
N LYS A 235 -11.66 18.79 11.41
CA LYS A 235 -11.77 19.88 10.42
C LYS A 235 -10.75 19.69 9.30
N TRP A 236 -11.18 19.81 8.04
CA TRP A 236 -10.27 20.03 6.91
C TRP A 236 -9.69 21.44 7.03
N LEU A 237 -8.37 21.54 7.16
CA LEU A 237 -7.64 22.82 7.28
C LEU A 237 -7.27 23.35 5.88
N GLY A 238 -6.82 22.46 5.01
CA GLY A 238 -6.65 22.71 3.59
C GLY A 238 -6.81 21.43 2.76
N LEU A 239 -7.18 21.62 1.50
CA LEU A 239 -7.52 20.56 0.56
C LEU A 239 -7.26 21.12 -0.85
N TRP A 240 -6.31 20.55 -1.58
CA TRP A 240 -5.76 21.13 -2.80
C TRP A 240 -5.67 20.11 -3.92
N VAL A 241 -6.05 20.50 -5.14
CA VAL A 241 -5.63 19.79 -6.35
C VAL A 241 -4.23 20.27 -6.72
N VAL A 242 -3.31 19.35 -7.04
CA VAL A 242 -1.90 19.64 -7.31
C VAL A 242 -1.44 19.06 -8.64
N PRO A 243 -0.50 19.68 -9.37
CA PRO A 243 -0.02 19.16 -10.64
C PRO A 243 0.75 17.84 -10.47
N ASN A 244 1.40 17.63 -9.33
CA ASN A 244 2.09 16.39 -8.98
C ASN A 244 2.22 16.20 -7.46
N ASN A 245 1.59 15.16 -6.90
CA ASN A 245 1.69 14.79 -5.48
C ASN A 245 2.93 13.95 -5.11
N TRP A 246 3.82 13.64 -6.06
CA TRP A 246 5.07 12.90 -5.81
C TRP A 246 6.26 13.85 -5.59
N LEU A 247 6.07 15.16 -5.80
CA LEU A 247 7.11 16.17 -5.62
C LEU A 247 7.15 16.63 -4.16
N LYS A 248 8.23 16.28 -3.46
CA LYS A 248 8.54 16.71 -2.08
C LYS A 248 8.32 18.21 -1.85
N ILE A 249 8.75 19.03 -2.81
CA ILE A 249 8.70 20.50 -2.77
C ILE A 249 7.24 20.99 -2.70
N VAL A 250 6.34 20.40 -3.48
CA VAL A 250 4.93 20.82 -3.56
C VAL A 250 4.21 20.60 -2.23
N ILE A 251 4.43 19.46 -1.58
CA ILE A 251 3.79 19.16 -0.29
C ILE A 251 4.40 20.01 0.84
N ALA A 252 5.72 20.25 0.81
CA ALA A 252 6.37 21.17 1.74
C ALA A 252 5.83 22.60 1.60
N TYR A 253 5.66 23.09 0.38
CA TYR A 253 5.03 24.38 0.10
C TYR A 253 3.57 24.43 0.59
N LEU A 254 2.76 23.38 0.38
CA LEU A 254 1.39 23.34 0.92
C LEU A 254 1.33 23.34 2.46
N PHE A 255 2.32 22.74 3.13
CA PHE A 255 2.46 22.84 4.58
C PHE A 255 2.76 24.29 5.00
N LEU A 256 3.78 24.93 4.41
CA LEU A 256 4.13 26.32 4.71
C LEU A 256 3.00 27.31 4.39
N LEU A 257 2.30 27.13 3.27
CA LEU A 257 1.11 27.90 2.88
C LEU A 257 0.00 27.81 3.93
N LEU A 258 -0.21 26.65 4.53
CA LEU A 258 -1.17 26.48 5.62
C LEU A 258 -0.71 27.12 6.94
N VAL A 259 0.59 27.01 7.24
CA VAL A 259 1.23 27.62 8.42
C VAL A 259 1.13 29.15 8.34
N HIS A 260 1.47 29.76 7.19
CA HIS A 260 1.33 31.20 6.93
C HIS A 260 -0.12 31.66 7.09
N LYS A 261 -1.06 30.97 6.42
CA LYS A 261 -2.51 31.25 6.46
C LYS A 261 -3.11 31.20 7.86
N LEU A 262 -2.50 30.45 8.78
CA LEU A 262 -2.95 30.31 10.17
C LEU A 262 -2.10 31.12 11.16
N GLY A 263 -0.94 31.63 10.76
CA GLY A 263 0.03 32.30 11.63
C GLY A 263 0.79 31.37 12.58
N GLY A 264 0.83 30.05 12.31
CA GLY A 264 1.43 29.09 13.24
C GLY A 264 1.46 27.63 12.78
N ILE A 265 2.28 26.83 13.46
CA ILE A 265 2.46 25.38 13.27
C ILE A 265 1.66 24.57 14.30
N PRO A 266 1.32 23.29 14.03
CA PRO A 266 0.78 22.39 15.06
C PRO A 266 1.86 21.95 16.05
N VAL A 267 1.44 21.46 17.23
CA VAL A 267 2.35 20.77 18.16
C VAL A 267 3.00 19.53 17.53
N GLN A 268 2.22 18.79 16.74
CA GLN A 268 2.65 17.60 16.01
C GLN A 268 2.02 17.57 14.60
N MET A 269 2.83 17.48 13.55
CA MET A 269 2.39 17.09 12.20
C MET A 269 2.48 15.56 12.06
N THR A 270 1.60 14.95 11.26
CA THR A 270 1.51 13.49 11.14
C THR A 270 1.07 13.08 9.76
N THR A 271 1.82 12.17 9.14
CA THR A 271 1.64 11.77 7.74
C THR A 271 1.94 10.29 7.56
N ASP A 272 1.66 9.79 6.37
CA ASP A 272 2.15 8.48 5.94
C ASP A 272 3.68 8.47 5.74
N CYS A 273 4.27 7.27 5.74
CA CYS A 273 5.70 7.04 5.55
C CYS A 273 6.10 7.05 4.06
N GLY A 274 5.82 8.15 3.37
CA GLY A 274 6.24 8.40 1.99
C GLY A 274 7.55 9.19 1.91
N SER A 275 8.36 8.96 0.87
CA SER A 275 9.61 9.70 0.67
C SER A 275 9.37 11.15 0.23
N GLU A 276 8.18 11.47 -0.26
CA GLU A 276 7.72 12.81 -0.59
C GLU A 276 7.55 13.73 0.64
N LEU A 277 7.55 13.17 1.85
CA LEU A 277 7.21 13.88 3.09
C LEU A 277 8.42 14.28 3.95
N VAL A 278 9.63 13.97 3.47
CA VAL A 278 10.92 14.24 4.16
C VAL A 278 11.13 15.74 4.45
N MET A 279 10.71 16.65 3.57
CA MET A 279 10.81 18.09 3.85
C MET A 279 9.73 18.60 4.81
N VAL A 280 8.54 18.01 4.85
CA VAL A 280 7.53 18.35 5.88
C VAL A 280 8.05 17.97 7.26
N TYR A 281 8.73 16.82 7.39
CA TYR A 281 9.47 16.45 8.59
C TYR A 281 10.57 17.47 8.93
N GLY A 282 11.37 17.91 7.95
CA GLY A 282 12.39 18.94 8.15
C GLY A 282 11.82 20.25 8.69
N PHE A 283 10.88 20.86 7.97
CA PHE A 283 10.24 22.12 8.36
C PHE A 283 9.50 22.03 9.70
N ALA A 284 8.77 20.93 9.97
CA ALA A 284 8.06 20.77 11.23
C ALA A 284 9.01 20.74 12.44
N ASN A 285 10.15 20.06 12.35
CA ASN A 285 11.14 20.06 13.43
C ASN A 285 11.86 21.42 13.54
N ALA A 286 12.39 21.96 12.43
CA ALA A 286 13.16 23.21 12.44
C ALA A 286 12.34 24.43 12.90
N LEU A 287 11.08 24.56 12.44
CA LEU A 287 10.19 25.63 12.90
C LEU A 287 9.84 25.46 14.38
N ARG A 288 9.63 24.23 14.87
CA ARG A 288 9.31 24.03 16.29
C ARG A 288 10.51 24.24 17.20
N GLU A 289 11.71 23.88 16.78
CA GLU A 289 12.96 24.24 17.48
C GLU A 289 13.18 25.76 17.51
N THR A 290 12.81 26.47 16.43
CA THR A 290 12.93 27.93 16.36
C THR A 290 11.89 28.67 17.23
N PHE A 291 10.63 28.24 17.22
CA PHE A 291 9.51 29.00 17.81
C PHE A 291 8.89 28.39 19.08
N ALA A 292 9.21 27.15 19.43
CA ALA A 292 8.68 26.44 20.62
C ALA A 292 9.69 25.41 21.17
N SER A 293 10.91 25.88 21.46
CA SER A 293 12.03 25.08 21.98
C SER A 293 11.82 24.53 23.41
N ASP A 294 10.76 24.98 24.10
CA ASP A 294 10.27 24.40 25.35
C ASP A 294 9.56 23.05 25.14
N LEU A 295 9.09 22.76 23.93
CA LEU A 295 8.48 21.48 23.56
C LEU A 295 9.56 20.47 23.14
N ALA A 296 10.13 19.77 24.12
CA ALA A 296 11.17 18.77 23.95
C ALA A 296 10.78 17.66 22.94
N VAL A 297 11.63 17.47 21.91
CA VAL A 297 11.36 16.64 20.72
C VAL A 297 11.38 15.14 21.03
N ASP A 298 12.14 14.73 22.05
CA ASP A 298 12.24 13.37 22.57
C ASP A 298 10.95 12.91 23.29
N ILE A 299 10.24 13.84 23.94
CA ILE A 299 8.96 13.56 24.63
C ILE A 299 7.79 13.55 23.63
N LEU A 300 7.76 14.51 22.72
CA LEU A 300 6.68 14.67 21.73
C LEU A 300 7.27 15.17 20.40
N PRO A 301 7.46 14.32 19.37
CA PRO A 301 8.12 14.74 18.13
C PRO A 301 7.29 15.77 17.36
N ALA A 302 7.95 16.70 16.64
CA ALA A 302 7.23 17.70 15.84
C ALA A 302 6.60 17.09 14.57
N HIS A 303 7.13 15.96 14.10
CA HIS A 303 6.58 15.19 12.99
C HIS A 303 6.58 13.69 13.31
N ARG A 304 5.46 12.99 13.03
CA ARG A 304 5.36 11.53 13.16
C ARG A 304 4.94 10.87 11.85
N PHE A 305 5.78 9.98 11.35
CA PHE A 305 5.41 9.07 10.27
C PHE A 305 4.54 7.92 10.79
N LEU A 306 3.49 7.58 10.04
CA LEU A 306 2.60 6.45 10.27
C LEU A 306 2.56 5.54 9.04
N GLN A 307 1.94 4.37 9.18
CA GLN A 307 1.43 3.58 8.06
C GLN A 307 -0.03 3.99 7.82
N SER A 308 -0.55 4.02 6.58
CA SER A 308 -1.92 4.53 6.27
C SER A 308 -3.02 3.93 7.15
N ILE A 309 -2.90 2.64 7.47
CA ILE A 309 -3.78 1.89 8.37
C ILE A 309 -3.88 2.46 9.80
N HIS A 310 -2.97 3.37 10.17
CA HIS A 310 -2.91 4.16 11.39
C HIS A 310 -3.22 5.65 11.19
N ASN A 311 -3.09 6.22 9.97
CA ASN A 311 -3.43 7.62 9.61
C ASN A 311 -4.96 7.82 9.48
N ILE A 312 -5.69 7.35 10.50
CA ILE A 312 -7.14 7.07 10.49
C ILE A 312 -7.99 8.33 10.31
N THR A 313 -7.46 9.51 10.63
CA THR A 313 -8.19 10.79 10.56
C THR A 313 -8.46 11.20 9.12
N ILE A 314 -7.42 11.24 8.28
CA ILE A 314 -7.52 11.72 6.90
C ILE A 314 -8.09 10.66 5.95
N GLU A 315 -7.72 9.38 6.12
CA GLU A 315 -8.36 8.23 5.45
C GLU A 315 -9.89 8.20 5.60
N ARG A 316 -10.41 8.52 6.80
CA ARG A 316 -11.86 8.67 7.03
C ARG A 316 -12.47 9.89 6.32
N GLY A 317 -11.66 10.92 6.06
CA GLY A 317 -12.04 12.07 5.24
C GLY A 317 -12.14 11.67 3.76
N TRP A 318 -11.10 11.03 3.23
CA TRP A 318 -11.04 10.55 1.85
C TRP A 318 -12.18 9.63 1.48
N LEU A 319 -12.50 8.65 2.33
CA LEU A 319 -13.64 7.75 2.09
C LEU A 319 -14.95 8.53 1.85
N ARG A 320 -15.20 9.57 2.65
CA ARG A 320 -16.42 10.37 2.54
C ARG A 320 -16.38 11.33 1.33
N LEU A 321 -15.23 11.96 1.05
CA LEU A 321 -15.02 12.81 -0.13
C LEU A 321 -15.19 12.02 -1.44
N ARG A 322 -14.66 10.80 -1.50
CA ARG A 322 -14.79 9.88 -2.64
C ARG A 322 -16.25 9.54 -2.92
N LEU A 323 -16.98 9.12 -1.88
CA LEU A 323 -18.39 8.72 -1.96
C LEU A 323 -19.35 9.87 -2.31
N ASP A 324 -19.11 11.09 -1.82
CA ASP A 324 -20.01 12.22 -2.07
C ASP A 324 -19.72 12.97 -3.39
N ARG A 325 -18.47 12.94 -3.88
CA ARG A 325 -18.06 13.69 -5.09
C ARG A 325 -17.03 12.98 -5.96
N GLY A 326 -15.94 12.46 -5.39
CA GLY A 326 -14.73 12.09 -6.13
C GLY A 326 -14.92 11.07 -7.26
N ASP A 327 -15.84 10.10 -7.11
CA ASP A 327 -16.11 9.12 -8.16
C ASP A 327 -16.78 9.70 -9.42
N ASN A 328 -17.43 10.87 -9.33
CA ASN A 328 -18.11 11.50 -10.46
C ASN A 328 -17.15 12.27 -11.40
N VAL A 329 -16.06 12.84 -10.87
CA VAL A 329 -15.16 13.73 -11.63
C VAL A 329 -14.61 13.03 -12.87
N LYS A 330 -14.17 11.77 -12.73
CA LYS A 330 -13.67 10.98 -13.85
C LYS A 330 -14.74 10.70 -14.92
N ILE A 331 -16.00 10.50 -14.52
CA ILE A 331 -17.10 10.27 -15.48
C ILE A 331 -17.32 11.51 -16.36
N PHE A 332 -17.24 12.70 -15.78
CA PHE A 332 -17.33 13.94 -16.56
C PHE A 332 -16.06 14.22 -17.39
N TRP A 333 -14.87 13.83 -16.91
CA TRP A 333 -13.63 13.89 -17.70
C TRP A 333 -13.69 12.96 -18.93
N ASP A 334 -14.00 11.67 -18.71
CA ASP A 334 -14.03 10.63 -19.75
C ASP A 334 -15.04 10.96 -20.89
N ALA A 335 -16.09 11.74 -20.59
CA ALA A 335 -17.06 12.24 -21.57
C ALA A 335 -16.45 13.21 -22.61
N GLY A 336 -15.31 13.84 -22.31
CA GLY A 336 -14.56 14.73 -23.21
C GLY A 336 -13.64 14.02 -24.19
N SER A 337 -13.56 12.69 -24.16
CA SER A 337 -12.61 11.87 -24.95
C SER A 337 -12.69 12.03 -26.48
N ASN A 338 -13.78 12.59 -27.01
CA ASN A 338 -13.94 12.91 -28.44
C ASN A 338 -13.78 14.41 -28.77
N ILE A 339 -13.42 15.23 -27.78
CA ILE A 339 -13.30 16.70 -27.85
C ILE A 339 -11.87 17.13 -27.49
N TYR A 340 -11.33 16.53 -26.43
CA TYR A 340 -9.96 16.68 -25.97
C TYR A 340 -8.99 15.84 -26.82
N ASN A 341 -7.80 16.37 -27.07
CA ASN A 341 -6.69 15.64 -27.70
C ASN A 341 -5.42 15.91 -26.89
N GLU A 342 -4.97 14.90 -26.16
CA GLU A 342 -3.80 14.98 -25.28
C GLU A 342 -2.49 15.27 -26.03
N SER A 343 -2.41 14.91 -27.32
CA SER A 343 -1.24 15.19 -28.17
C SER A 343 -1.21 16.62 -28.73
N ASN A 344 -2.15 17.49 -28.34
CA ASN A 344 -2.16 18.91 -28.71
C ASN A 344 -1.95 19.76 -27.44
N GLU A 345 -0.84 20.49 -27.39
CA GLU A 345 -0.42 21.33 -26.27
C GLU A 345 -1.50 22.36 -25.87
N THR A 346 -2.10 23.07 -26.84
CA THR A 346 -3.18 24.03 -26.57
C THR A 346 -4.43 23.37 -25.98
N HIS A 347 -4.76 22.13 -26.38
CA HIS A 347 -5.84 21.37 -25.75
C HIS A 347 -5.44 20.91 -24.34
N SER A 348 -4.19 20.45 -24.16
CA SER A 348 -3.63 19.99 -22.88
C SER A 348 -3.71 21.09 -21.83
N ASP A 349 -3.21 22.28 -22.13
CA ASP A 349 -3.13 23.39 -21.18
C ASP A 349 -4.49 24.04 -20.90
N LEU A 350 -5.38 24.14 -21.90
CA LEU A 350 -6.75 24.60 -21.68
C LEU A 350 -7.53 23.62 -20.80
N ALA A 351 -7.33 22.31 -20.99
CA ALA A 351 -7.94 21.29 -20.14
C ALA A 351 -7.37 21.34 -18.72
N LYS A 352 -6.03 21.38 -18.56
CA LYS A 352 -5.35 21.57 -17.27
C LYS A 352 -5.90 22.76 -16.50
N TRP A 353 -5.98 23.93 -17.14
CA TRP A 353 -6.46 25.16 -16.53
C TRP A 353 -7.95 25.09 -16.11
N LEU A 354 -8.84 24.66 -17.02
CA LEU A 354 -10.27 24.55 -16.72
C LEU A 354 -10.55 23.51 -15.63
N TRP A 355 -9.91 22.33 -15.69
CA TRP A 355 -10.20 21.25 -14.76
C TRP A 355 -9.55 21.42 -13.40
N SER A 356 -8.34 21.98 -13.29
CA SER A 356 -7.78 22.35 -11.97
C SER A 356 -8.64 23.42 -11.29
N THR A 357 -9.03 24.47 -12.02
CA THR A 357 -9.95 25.52 -11.51
C THR A 357 -11.29 24.95 -11.03
N LEU A 358 -11.89 24.05 -11.81
CA LEU A 358 -13.16 23.40 -11.45
C LEU A 358 -13.01 22.44 -10.27
N ILE A 359 -11.97 21.61 -10.25
CA ILE A 359 -11.75 20.63 -9.19
C ILE A 359 -11.45 21.36 -7.87
N GLN A 360 -10.61 22.41 -7.86
CA GLN A 360 -10.37 23.20 -6.65
C GLN A 360 -11.66 23.83 -6.11
N ALA A 361 -12.50 24.43 -6.97
CA ALA A 361 -13.77 25.01 -6.53
C ALA A 361 -14.76 23.98 -5.96
N GLU A 362 -14.77 22.74 -6.46
CA GLU A 362 -15.54 21.64 -5.85
C GLU A 362 -14.89 21.13 -4.56
N LEU A 363 -13.55 21.12 -4.43
CA LEU A 363 -12.84 20.78 -3.19
C LEU A 363 -13.10 21.82 -2.09
N ASP A 364 -13.06 23.11 -2.39
CA ASP A 364 -13.37 24.20 -1.45
C ASP A 364 -14.82 24.09 -0.95
N SER A 365 -15.76 23.84 -1.87
CA SER A 365 -17.18 23.58 -1.61
C SER A 365 -17.40 22.35 -0.72
N VAL A 366 -16.64 21.27 -0.96
CA VAL A 366 -16.63 20.06 -0.11
C VAL A 366 -16.03 20.35 1.26
N GLN A 367 -14.93 21.11 1.35
CA GLN A 367 -14.27 21.47 2.60
C GLN A 367 -15.21 22.28 3.50
N ASP A 368 -15.89 23.30 2.99
CA ASP A 368 -16.89 24.05 3.77
C ASP A 368 -18.06 23.14 4.21
N ALA A 369 -18.67 22.43 3.26
CA ALA A 369 -19.82 21.57 3.54
C ALA A 369 -19.51 20.50 4.60
N PHE A 370 -18.30 19.92 4.59
CA PHE A 370 -17.85 18.96 5.61
C PHE A 370 -17.58 19.63 6.95
N ASN A 371 -16.90 20.78 6.95
CA ASN A 371 -16.55 21.50 8.18
C ASN A 371 -17.79 22.07 8.89
N ASN A 372 -18.86 22.37 8.15
CA ASN A 372 -20.15 22.78 8.69
C ASN A 372 -21.12 21.62 8.95
N HIS A 373 -20.89 20.42 8.39
CA HIS A 373 -21.75 19.25 8.63
C HIS A 373 -21.65 18.72 10.07
N ARG A 374 -22.81 18.55 10.72
CA ARG A 374 -22.91 17.99 12.07
C ARG A 374 -22.64 16.48 12.08
N VAL A 375 -21.44 16.09 12.50
CA VAL A 375 -21.03 14.68 12.62
C VAL A 375 -21.90 13.95 13.64
N ARG A 376 -22.28 12.69 13.33
CA ARG A 376 -23.05 11.81 14.22
C ARG A 376 -22.37 11.71 15.61
N LYS A 377 -23.16 11.75 16.69
CA LYS A 377 -22.65 11.53 18.05
C LYS A 377 -22.24 10.08 18.24
N ASP A 378 -21.00 9.90 18.68
CA ASP A 378 -20.43 8.66 19.18
C ASP A 378 -20.32 8.77 20.72
N ARG A 379 -20.54 7.68 21.44
CA ARG A 379 -20.42 7.64 22.91
C ARG A 379 -19.09 7.03 23.38
N VAL A 380 -18.28 6.50 22.45
CA VAL A 380 -17.00 5.83 22.70
C VAL A 380 -15.81 6.68 22.22
N LYS A 381 -16.03 7.60 21.25
CA LYS A 381 -15.02 8.58 20.82
C LYS A 381 -14.78 9.61 21.93
N PHE A 382 -13.52 9.74 22.37
CA PHE A 382 -13.08 10.76 23.34
C PHE A 382 -13.11 12.17 22.73
N LEU A 383 -12.52 12.31 21.53
CA LEU A 383 -12.53 13.54 20.72
C LEU A 383 -13.97 13.96 20.30
N PRO A 384 -14.26 15.27 20.10
CA PRO A 384 -15.60 15.81 19.78
C PRO A 384 -16.46 15.00 18.78
N SER A 385 -17.75 14.85 19.10
CA SER A 385 -18.75 14.25 18.19
C SER A 385 -20.17 14.72 18.52
N GLY A 386 -21.10 14.61 17.56
CA GLY A 386 -22.46 15.14 17.72
C GLY A 386 -22.58 16.64 17.42
N VAL A 387 -21.54 17.22 16.82
CA VAL A 387 -21.31 18.63 16.50
C VAL A 387 -20.60 18.72 15.14
N SER A 388 -20.56 19.88 14.49
CA SER A 388 -19.77 20.09 13.27
C SER A 388 -18.30 20.42 13.59
N PRO A 389 -17.34 20.08 12.72
CA PRO A 389 -15.93 20.37 12.96
C PRO A 389 -15.65 21.85 13.23
N ASN A 390 -16.23 22.78 12.48
CA ASN A 390 -16.08 24.22 12.72
C ASN A 390 -16.55 24.65 14.12
N VAL A 391 -17.70 24.16 14.60
CA VAL A 391 -18.23 24.53 15.92
C VAL A 391 -17.38 23.93 17.05
N ALA A 392 -16.89 22.69 16.88
CA ALA A 392 -15.95 22.10 17.85
C ALA A 392 -14.63 22.90 17.91
N PHE A 393 -14.06 23.19 16.74
CA PHE A 393 -12.79 23.88 16.56
C PHE A 393 -12.81 25.33 17.07
N SER A 394 -13.89 26.08 16.81
CA SER A 394 -14.02 27.48 17.26
C SER A 394 -14.48 27.65 18.70
N LEU A 395 -15.17 26.67 19.29
CA LEU A 395 -15.64 26.70 20.69
C LEU A 395 -14.92 25.63 21.53
N TYR A 396 -13.62 25.47 21.32
CA TYR A 396 -12.82 24.38 21.88
C TYR A 396 -12.83 24.37 23.42
N GLU A 397 -12.84 25.54 24.06
CA GLU A 397 -12.98 25.73 25.50
C GLU A 397 -14.22 25.02 26.09
N HIS A 398 -15.35 24.97 25.36
CA HIS A 398 -16.57 24.28 25.80
C HIS A 398 -16.42 22.75 25.89
N TYR A 399 -15.31 22.22 25.39
CA TYR A 399 -14.95 20.79 25.44
C TYR A 399 -13.79 20.52 26.41
N ALA A 400 -13.39 21.50 27.22
CA ALA A 400 -12.22 21.46 28.12
C ALA A 400 -10.93 21.05 27.36
N ALA A 401 -10.70 21.75 26.26
CA ALA A 401 -9.56 21.60 25.36
C ALA A 401 -8.80 22.93 25.25
N ASP A 402 -7.54 22.87 24.81
CA ASP A 402 -6.64 24.02 24.62
C ASP A 402 -6.26 24.19 23.15
N ASN A 403 -5.99 25.43 22.70
CA ASN A 403 -5.53 25.68 21.34
C ASN A 403 -4.01 25.43 21.22
N GLY A 404 -3.62 24.38 20.50
CA GLY A 404 -2.23 23.99 20.27
C GLY A 404 -1.55 24.66 19.07
N LEU A 405 -2.03 25.81 18.60
CA LEU A 405 -1.41 26.54 17.50
C LEU A 405 -0.21 27.32 18.03
N LEU A 406 1.00 26.93 17.60
CA LEU A 406 2.26 27.56 18.00
C LEU A 406 2.58 28.70 17.02
N PRO A 407 2.62 29.98 17.46
CA PRO A 407 2.85 31.10 16.55
C PRO A 407 4.23 31.08 15.89
N VAL A 408 4.33 31.59 14.66
CA VAL A 408 5.61 31.73 13.93
C VAL A 408 5.74 33.11 13.29
N ASP A 409 6.95 33.50 12.92
CA ASP A 409 7.17 34.69 12.09
C ASP A 409 6.70 34.43 10.64
N CYS A 410 5.55 34.98 10.26
CA CYS A 410 5.02 34.85 8.90
C CYS A 410 6.01 35.36 7.83
N SER A 411 6.86 36.34 8.12
CA SER A 411 7.87 36.85 7.18
C SER A 411 9.17 36.06 7.17
N LEU A 412 9.28 35.00 7.97
CA LEU A 412 10.19 33.88 7.71
C LEU A 412 9.51 32.86 6.80
N ILE A 413 8.24 32.52 7.05
CA ILE A 413 7.49 31.55 6.23
C ILE A 413 7.33 32.02 4.78
N GLU A 414 7.11 33.31 4.55
CA GLU A 414 7.09 33.95 3.22
C GLU A 414 8.38 33.64 2.44
N LYS A 415 9.55 33.88 3.04
CA LYS A 415 10.85 33.61 2.41
C LYS A 415 11.07 32.12 2.14
N LEU A 416 10.71 31.24 3.08
CA LEU A 416 10.78 29.79 2.88
C LEU A 416 9.83 29.31 1.75
N MET A 417 8.75 30.04 1.47
CA MET A 417 7.86 29.79 0.34
C MET A 417 8.41 30.35 -0.99
N GLU A 418 9.12 31.49 -0.95
CA GLU A 418 9.88 32.04 -2.08
C GLU A 418 11.03 31.10 -2.48
N ASP A 419 11.87 30.69 -1.52
CA ASP A 419 13.04 29.80 -1.71
C ASP A 419 12.68 28.43 -2.31
N LEU A 420 11.48 27.91 -2.04
CA LEU A 420 10.99 26.66 -2.63
C LEU A 420 10.49 26.80 -4.08
N GLY A 421 10.15 28.01 -4.54
CA GLY A 421 9.64 28.28 -5.89
C GLY A 421 8.25 28.91 -6.00
N GLU A 422 7.76 29.59 -4.96
CA GLU A 422 6.46 30.29 -4.92
C GLU A 422 5.24 29.41 -5.32
N GLU A 423 4.16 30.06 -5.77
CA GLU A 423 2.95 29.44 -6.31
C GLU A 423 3.17 28.61 -7.58
N GLU A 424 4.31 28.70 -8.28
CA GLU A 424 4.54 27.93 -9.52
C GLU A 424 4.45 26.42 -9.26
N LEU A 425 4.85 25.99 -8.06
CA LEU A 425 4.77 24.61 -7.58
C LEU A 425 3.35 24.00 -7.62
N ILE A 426 2.32 24.85 -7.50
CA ILE A 426 0.91 24.43 -7.48
C ILE A 426 0.14 24.84 -8.76
N ARG A 427 0.81 25.51 -9.71
CA ARG A 427 0.21 25.91 -10.98
C ARG A 427 0.19 24.76 -11.98
N PHE A 428 -0.91 24.67 -12.73
CA PHE A 428 -1.12 23.64 -13.77
C PHE A 428 -0.72 24.09 -15.18
N VAL A 429 -0.50 25.39 -15.36
CA VAL A 429 -0.10 26.10 -16.58
C VAL A 429 0.70 27.35 -16.17
N SER A 430 1.51 27.94 -17.05
CA SER A 430 2.32 29.11 -16.68
C SER A 430 1.48 30.36 -16.34
N LYS A 431 2.08 31.30 -15.59
CA LYS A 431 1.47 32.62 -15.27
C LYS A 431 0.93 33.33 -16.52
N GLU A 432 1.62 33.25 -17.67
CA GLU A 432 1.22 33.86 -18.94
C GLU A 432 0.02 33.15 -19.57
N TYR A 433 0.04 31.80 -19.59
CA TYR A 433 -1.07 31.01 -20.14
C TYR A 433 -2.32 31.17 -19.28
N GLU A 434 -2.19 31.15 -17.95
CA GLU A 434 -3.28 31.41 -17.02
C GLU A 434 -3.91 32.78 -17.24
N GLN A 435 -3.10 33.83 -17.48
CA GLN A 435 -3.61 35.16 -17.77
C GLN A 435 -4.33 35.21 -19.13
N LYS A 436 -3.78 34.57 -20.17
CA LYS A 436 -4.44 34.40 -21.49
C LYS A 436 -5.80 33.69 -21.34
N ALA A 437 -5.83 32.58 -20.61
CA ALA A 437 -7.04 31.79 -20.36
C ALA A 437 -8.09 32.59 -19.59
N LYS A 438 -7.71 33.33 -18.54
CA LYS A 438 -8.59 34.26 -17.82
C LYS A 438 -9.19 35.32 -18.75
N ASP A 439 -8.40 35.90 -19.67
CA ASP A 439 -8.89 36.92 -20.60
C ASP A 439 -9.77 36.37 -21.72
N VAL A 440 -9.56 35.12 -22.16
CA VAL A 440 -10.50 34.41 -23.03
C VAL A 440 -11.80 34.07 -22.29
N PHE A 441 -11.70 33.57 -21.05
CA PHE A 441 -12.84 33.27 -20.19
C PHE A 441 -13.68 34.51 -19.85
N ARG A 442 -13.05 35.70 -19.76
CA ARG A 442 -13.73 37.01 -19.68
C ARG A 442 -14.48 37.34 -20.98
N LYS A 443 -13.87 37.14 -22.16
CA LYS A 443 -14.50 37.42 -23.47
C LYS A 443 -15.76 36.58 -23.73
N ILE A 444 -15.79 35.32 -23.31
CA ILE A 444 -16.99 34.46 -23.41
C ILE A 444 -18.03 34.72 -22.30
N GLY A 445 -17.91 35.82 -21.55
CA GLY A 445 -18.89 36.23 -20.53
C GLY A 445 -18.73 35.58 -19.16
N SER A 446 -17.59 34.91 -18.90
CA SER A 446 -17.28 34.20 -17.64
C SER A 446 -18.42 33.29 -17.16
N PRO A 447 -18.83 32.31 -17.98
CA PRO A 447 -19.92 31.38 -17.65
C PRO A 447 -19.59 30.59 -16.38
N LYS A 448 -20.60 30.28 -15.55
CA LYS A 448 -20.38 29.47 -14.35
C LYS A 448 -19.83 28.08 -14.74
N LEU A 449 -18.58 27.84 -14.39
CA LEU A 449 -17.88 26.57 -14.63
C LEU A 449 -18.47 25.48 -13.72
N THR A 450 -18.82 24.33 -14.32
CA THR A 450 -19.35 23.16 -13.61
C THR A 450 -18.97 21.87 -14.34
N MET A 451 -19.03 20.74 -13.64
CA MET A 451 -18.87 19.39 -14.21
C MET A 451 -19.75 19.12 -15.45
N LYS A 452 -20.89 19.80 -15.61
CA LYS A 452 -21.83 19.58 -16.72
C LYS A 452 -21.57 20.40 -17.97
N ASN A 453 -20.78 21.48 -17.89
CA ASN A 453 -20.55 22.40 -19.00
C ASN A 453 -19.06 22.72 -19.25
N VAL A 454 -18.14 22.16 -18.46
CA VAL A 454 -16.68 22.33 -18.64
C VAL A 454 -16.20 22.01 -20.06
N TRP A 455 -16.71 20.96 -20.71
CA TRP A 455 -16.35 20.66 -22.10
C TRP A 455 -16.98 21.60 -23.14
N ASN A 456 -18.16 22.16 -22.85
CA ASN A 456 -18.76 23.19 -23.72
C ASN A 456 -17.91 24.48 -23.61
N ILE A 457 -17.56 24.89 -22.38
CA ILE A 457 -16.68 26.03 -22.12
C ILE A 457 -15.29 25.82 -22.77
N PHE A 458 -14.76 24.60 -22.72
CA PHE A 458 -13.53 24.25 -23.45
C PHE A 458 -13.69 24.48 -24.96
N GLN A 459 -14.79 24.05 -25.57
CA GLN A 459 -15.08 24.29 -27.00
C GLN A 459 -15.33 25.77 -27.33
N ASP A 460 -15.93 26.54 -26.43
CA ASP A 460 -16.15 27.99 -26.58
C ASP A 460 -14.84 28.79 -26.45
N MET A 461 -13.91 28.34 -25.60
CA MET A 461 -12.59 28.98 -25.40
C MET A 461 -11.57 28.61 -26.47
N LEU A 462 -11.55 27.35 -26.93
CA LEU A 462 -10.49 26.80 -27.79
C LEU A 462 -10.21 27.62 -29.08
N PRO A 463 -11.21 28.20 -29.80
CA PRO A 463 -10.97 29.06 -30.96
C PRO A 463 -10.32 30.43 -30.65
N HIS A 464 -10.03 30.70 -29.38
CA HIS A 464 -9.45 31.95 -28.88
C HIS A 464 -8.15 31.74 -28.07
N MET A 465 -7.73 30.48 -27.89
CA MET A 465 -6.47 30.08 -27.24
C MET A 465 -5.31 29.93 -28.22
#